data_AF-A0A448ZZG4-F1
#
_entry.id   AF-A0A448ZZG4-F1
#
_cell.length_a   1.000
_cell.length_b   1.000
_cell.length_c   1.000
_cell.angle_alpha   90.00
_cell.angle_beta   90.00
_cell.angle_gamma   90.00
#
_symmetry.space_group_name_H-M   'P 1'
#
loop_
_entity.id
_entity.type
_entity.pdbx_description
1 polymer ?
#
loop_
_entity_poly.entity_id
_entity_poly.type
_entity_poly.pdbx_seq_one_letter_code
_entity_poly.pdbx_strand_id
1 'polypeptide(L)'
;MIEFKKFDEFMDLMKKKYKTRFYILFFILKILFLYPIFFLSSFAITYFVFGKNFQNWESLCSIILAAIFTIYLLIRWILKFYFNFFLKKNIFKSFFAVMFLLKLSFNWKKYNYIDEETINIIKTFSRKGLALHGSMSILWSNSNFYRKANDMDFISMSISNKYLLNDLSLLKNDNLKIEMDNIFYKLAINDHKIEILQPKLFAAKFFRKKNDVFIPKLTWQIAMKYVQIFDCVFNVGISQEKIKESVIDLAFLLTDRIVYSKNIIKTFILNSLSNLFVKYFTNNATYSFDDEEYKSRLDNFFKSEVFNILKENNLSWIYRKIFSIYKKIVNDEQIKAINSNINNLLQNKDDLYKELLSLGNIKSLSSLKIYFDTKEERELAYSKIIISPNVAKLLTYFPYLVNEKKQIDVRYYLLSKLSI
;
A
#
# COMPACT_ATOMS: atom_id res chain seq x y z
N MET A 1 -30.07 37.06 11.30
CA MET A 1 -30.72 37.76 10.16
C MET A 1 -29.93 39.00 9.68
N ILE A 2 -29.13 39.65 10.53
CA ILE A 2 -28.32 40.84 10.17
C ILE A 2 -27.07 40.50 9.31
N GLU A 3 -26.51 39.29 9.43
CA GLU A 3 -25.33 38.87 8.65
C GLU A 3 -25.62 38.55 7.17
N PHE A 4 -26.82 38.07 6.84
CA PHE A 4 -27.20 37.79 5.45
C PHE A 4 -27.34 39.07 4.62
N LYS A 5 -27.87 40.15 5.22
CA LYS A 5 -28.06 41.44 4.55
C LYS A 5 -26.73 42.11 4.15
N LYS A 6 -25.69 41.97 4.99
CA LYS A 6 -24.32 42.44 4.70
C LYS A 6 -23.62 41.59 3.63
N PHE A 7 -23.95 40.30 3.54
CA PHE A 7 -23.42 39.42 2.50
C PHE A 7 -24.02 39.73 1.13
N ASP A 8 -25.32 39.98 1.06
CA ASP A 8 -26.00 40.33 -0.20
C ASP A 8 -25.57 41.73 -0.70
N GLU A 9 -25.43 42.72 0.18
CA GLU A 9 -24.86 44.04 -0.17
C GLU A 9 -23.39 43.94 -0.62
N PHE A 10 -22.58 43.11 0.04
CA PHE A 10 -21.21 42.83 -0.40
C PHE A 10 -21.18 42.13 -1.76
N MET A 11 -22.08 41.17 -2.00
CA MET A 11 -22.18 40.46 -3.28
C MET A 11 -22.65 41.37 -4.42
N ASP A 12 -23.52 42.35 -4.15
CA ASP A 12 -23.95 43.34 -5.13
C ASP A 12 -22.88 44.41 -5.41
N LEU A 13 -22.13 44.84 -4.39
CA LEU A 13 -20.92 45.67 -4.54
C LEU A 13 -19.84 44.95 -5.36
N MET A 14 -19.64 43.66 -5.13
CA MET A 14 -18.72 42.83 -5.90
C MET A 14 -19.21 42.58 -7.33
N LYS A 15 -20.52 42.40 -7.57
CA LYS A 15 -21.08 42.32 -8.93
C LYS A 15 -20.90 43.62 -9.71
N LYS A 16 -21.10 44.79 -9.08
CA LYS A 16 -20.90 46.11 -9.71
C LYS A 16 -19.43 46.40 -10.00
N LYS A 17 -18.52 46.15 -9.04
CA LYS A 17 -17.09 46.53 -9.13
C LYS A 17 -16.28 45.65 -10.10
N TYR A 18 -16.72 44.42 -10.38
CA TYR A 18 -15.99 43.46 -11.22
C TYR A 18 -16.62 43.21 -12.60
N LYS A 19 -17.78 43.81 -12.90
CA LYS A 19 -18.45 43.70 -14.21
C LYS A 19 -17.54 44.19 -15.36
N THR A 20 -16.86 45.31 -15.17
CA THR A 20 -15.94 45.89 -16.17
C THR A 20 -14.70 45.01 -16.37
N ARG A 21 -14.14 44.45 -15.29
CA ARG A 21 -13.01 43.51 -15.37
C ARG A 21 -13.39 42.18 -16.02
N PHE A 22 -14.64 41.75 -15.86
CA PHE A 22 -15.21 40.58 -16.54
C PHE A 22 -15.38 40.82 -18.04
N TYR A 23 -15.87 41.99 -18.46
CA TYR A 23 -15.98 42.34 -19.88
C TYR A 23 -14.61 42.50 -20.55
N ILE A 24 -13.63 43.10 -19.87
CA ILE A 24 -12.24 43.22 -20.38
C ILE A 24 -11.62 41.83 -20.53
N LEU A 25 -11.78 40.95 -19.53
CA LEU A 25 -11.26 39.58 -19.58
C LEU A 25 -11.98 38.74 -20.66
N PHE A 26 -13.30 38.89 -20.80
CA PHE A 26 -14.07 38.23 -21.86
C PHE A 26 -13.68 38.74 -23.26
N PHE A 27 -13.37 40.03 -23.40
CA PHE A 27 -12.87 40.63 -24.64
C PHE A 27 -11.48 40.09 -25.00
N ILE A 28 -10.57 40.00 -24.03
CA ILE A 28 -9.23 39.39 -24.19
C ILE A 28 -9.36 37.90 -24.56
N LEU A 29 -10.27 37.17 -23.92
CA LEU A 29 -10.57 35.77 -24.24
C LEU A 29 -11.17 35.62 -25.65
N LYS A 30 -12.03 36.55 -26.08
CA LYS A 30 -12.59 36.55 -27.44
C LYS A 30 -11.50 36.77 -28.49
N ILE A 31 -10.57 37.69 -28.24
CA ILE A 31 -9.39 37.92 -29.09
C ILE A 31 -8.50 36.66 -29.13
N LEU A 32 -8.19 36.06 -27.97
CA LEU A 32 -7.36 34.86 -27.88
C LEU A 32 -8.01 33.59 -28.45
N PHE A 33 -9.34 33.53 -28.55
CA PHE A 33 -10.07 32.43 -29.18
C PHE A 33 -10.27 32.64 -30.69
N LEU A 34 -10.42 33.90 -31.11
CA LEU A 34 -10.50 34.26 -32.52
C LEU A 34 -9.14 34.19 -33.21
N TYR A 35 -8.03 34.41 -32.49
CA TYR A 35 -6.68 34.43 -33.09
C TYR A 35 -6.26 33.06 -33.67
N PRO A 36 -6.43 31.92 -32.97
CA PRO A 36 -6.16 30.59 -33.54
C PRO A 36 -7.11 30.24 -34.68
N ILE A 37 -8.38 30.65 -34.61
CA ILE A 37 -9.37 30.41 -35.67
C ILE A 37 -9.00 31.23 -36.91
N PHE A 38 -8.62 32.49 -36.74
CA PHE A 38 -8.18 33.38 -37.83
C PHE A 38 -6.87 32.90 -38.44
N PHE A 39 -5.93 32.40 -37.62
CA PHE A 39 -4.67 31.81 -38.08
C PHE A 39 -4.91 30.49 -38.83
N LEU A 40 -5.80 29.62 -38.34
CA LEU A 40 -6.19 28.38 -39.01
C LEU A 40 -7.00 28.63 -40.29
N SER A 41 -7.88 29.63 -40.32
CA SER A 41 -8.68 29.97 -41.50
C SER A 41 -7.86 30.68 -42.57
N SER A 42 -6.97 31.62 -42.18
CA SER A 42 -6.03 32.23 -43.12
C SER A 42 -5.04 31.20 -43.66
N PHE A 43 -4.61 30.23 -42.84
CA PHE A 43 -3.78 29.10 -43.28
C PHE A 43 -4.55 28.13 -44.19
N ALA A 44 -5.80 27.79 -43.89
CA ALA A 44 -6.63 26.97 -44.78
C ALA A 44 -6.81 27.64 -46.14
N ILE A 45 -7.05 28.95 -46.17
CA ILE A 45 -7.11 29.73 -47.41
C ILE A 45 -5.74 29.74 -48.12
N THR A 46 -4.64 29.93 -47.39
CA THR A 46 -3.29 29.96 -47.98
C THR A 46 -2.88 28.58 -48.51
N TYR A 47 -3.22 27.50 -47.81
CA TYR A 47 -3.00 26.12 -48.27
C TYR A 47 -3.92 25.76 -49.43
N PHE A 48 -5.16 26.23 -49.47
CA PHE A 48 -6.07 26.00 -50.59
C PHE A 48 -5.66 26.80 -51.84
N VAL A 49 -5.11 28.01 -51.66
CA VAL A 49 -4.68 28.92 -52.74
C VAL A 49 -3.25 28.60 -53.24
N PHE A 50 -2.35 28.18 -52.36
CA PHE A 50 -0.92 27.93 -52.67
C PHE A 50 -0.49 26.46 -52.51
N GLY A 51 -1.42 25.54 -52.23
CA GLY A 51 -1.17 24.14 -51.84
C GLY A 51 -0.49 23.23 -52.86
N LYS A 52 -0.20 23.72 -54.08
CA LYS A 52 0.62 22.98 -55.04
C LYS A 52 2.11 22.94 -54.68
N ASN A 53 2.59 23.77 -53.74
CA ASN A 53 4.03 23.90 -53.44
C ASN A 53 4.46 23.46 -52.02
N PHE A 54 3.58 22.94 -51.17
CA PHE A 54 3.98 22.41 -49.86
C PHE A 54 4.33 20.92 -49.94
N GLN A 55 5.53 20.62 -50.47
CA GLN A 55 6.04 19.24 -50.60
C GLN A 55 6.82 18.72 -49.38
N ASN A 56 7.04 19.53 -48.34
CA ASN A 56 7.97 19.15 -47.27
C ASN A 56 7.25 18.62 -46.01
N TRP A 57 7.19 17.30 -45.88
CA TRP A 57 6.56 16.56 -44.77
C TRP A 57 7.00 17.01 -43.37
N GLU A 58 8.24 17.47 -43.25
CA GLU A 58 8.80 17.99 -41.99
C GLU A 58 8.08 19.25 -41.50
N SER A 59 7.71 20.16 -42.41
CA SER A 59 6.97 21.37 -42.07
C SER A 59 5.56 21.06 -41.55
N LEU A 60 4.89 20.05 -42.12
CA LEU A 60 3.59 19.57 -41.67
C LEU A 60 3.68 18.97 -40.26
N CYS A 61 4.73 18.17 -39.99
CA CYS A 61 4.99 17.59 -38.67
C CYS A 61 5.26 18.67 -37.60
N SER A 62 6.09 19.67 -37.91
CA SER A 62 6.35 20.80 -36.98
C SER A 62 5.09 21.59 -36.66
N ILE A 63 4.20 21.75 -37.64
CA ILE A 63 2.91 22.45 -37.46
C ILE A 63 1.94 21.63 -36.60
N ILE A 64 1.84 20.32 -36.84
CA ILE A 64 1.02 19.42 -36.00
C ILE A 64 1.53 19.42 -34.56
N LEU A 65 2.85 19.38 -34.36
CA LEU A 65 3.46 19.49 -33.04
C LEU A 65 3.17 20.83 -32.37
N ALA A 66 3.24 21.94 -33.11
CA ALA A 66 2.88 23.26 -32.59
C ALA A 66 1.39 23.36 -32.23
N ALA A 67 0.49 22.76 -33.02
CA ALA A 67 -0.94 22.71 -32.72
C ALA A 67 -1.24 21.87 -31.46
N ILE A 68 -0.61 20.69 -31.33
CA ILE A 68 -0.71 19.85 -30.13
C ILE A 68 -0.18 20.60 -28.90
N PHE A 69 0.98 21.27 -29.03
CA PHE A 69 1.54 22.08 -27.95
C PHE A 69 0.64 23.25 -27.55
N THR A 70 0.02 23.91 -28.53
CA THR A 70 -0.93 25.01 -28.29
C THR A 70 -2.19 24.50 -27.58
N ILE A 71 -2.75 23.37 -28.01
CA ILE A 71 -3.89 22.71 -27.34
C ILE A 71 -3.51 22.31 -25.91
N TYR A 72 -2.31 21.77 -25.69
CA TYR A 72 -1.79 21.44 -24.38
C TYR A 72 -1.70 22.67 -23.46
N LEU A 73 -1.16 23.79 -23.94
CA LEU A 73 -1.10 25.05 -23.20
C LEU A 73 -2.51 25.59 -22.87
N LEU A 74 -3.44 25.49 -23.82
CA LEU A 74 -4.82 25.96 -23.68
C LEU A 74 -5.59 25.12 -22.64
N ILE A 75 -5.44 23.79 -22.66
CA ILE A 75 -5.97 22.88 -21.65
C ILE A 75 -5.39 23.22 -20.27
N ARG A 76 -4.07 23.40 -20.17
CA ARG A 76 -3.39 23.76 -18.90
C ARG A 76 -3.88 25.10 -18.35
N TRP A 77 -4.17 26.06 -19.21
CA TRP A 77 -4.67 27.38 -18.82
C TRP A 77 -6.15 27.37 -18.43
N ILE A 78 -7.01 26.69 -19.20
CA ILE A 78 -8.43 26.45 -18.83
C ILE A 78 -8.51 25.80 -17.46
N LEU A 79 -7.66 24.81 -17.19
CA LEU A 79 -7.62 24.10 -15.92
C LEU A 79 -7.12 24.98 -14.76
N LYS A 80 -6.14 25.87 -15.00
CA LYS A 80 -5.69 26.89 -14.03
C LYS A 80 -6.76 27.96 -13.76
N PHE A 81 -7.51 28.34 -14.78
CA PHE A 81 -8.68 29.22 -14.66
C PHE A 81 -9.81 28.55 -13.87
N TYR A 82 -10.16 27.31 -14.19
CA TYR A 82 -11.14 26.50 -13.46
C TYR A 82 -10.76 26.37 -11.98
N PHE A 83 -9.49 26.13 -11.69
CA PHE A 83 -8.94 26.09 -10.33
C PHE A 83 -9.16 27.40 -9.57
N ASN A 84 -8.77 28.54 -10.16
CA ASN A 84 -8.92 29.87 -9.55
C ASN A 84 -10.39 30.30 -9.40
N PHE A 85 -11.27 29.91 -10.33
CA PHE A 85 -12.69 30.25 -10.31
C PHE A 85 -13.47 29.44 -9.26
N PHE A 86 -13.24 28.13 -9.16
CA PHE A 86 -13.95 27.27 -8.21
C PHE A 86 -13.39 27.33 -6.78
N LEU A 87 -12.15 27.77 -6.59
CA LEU A 87 -11.55 28.00 -5.26
C LEU A 87 -12.40 28.94 -4.39
N LYS A 88 -13.13 29.88 -5.02
CA LYS A 88 -13.99 30.84 -4.33
C LYS A 88 -15.46 30.43 -4.21
N LYS A 89 -15.91 29.36 -4.86
CA LYS A 89 -17.34 28.96 -4.88
C LYS A 89 -17.61 27.55 -4.37
N ASN A 90 -16.70 26.59 -4.56
CA ASN A 90 -16.86 25.22 -4.05
C ASN A 90 -15.51 24.47 -4.03
N ILE A 91 -14.87 24.42 -2.87
CA ILE A 91 -13.52 23.87 -2.69
C ILE A 91 -13.40 22.40 -3.09
N PHE A 92 -14.50 21.63 -3.02
CA PHE A 92 -14.53 20.21 -3.40
C PHE A 92 -14.41 20.01 -4.91
N LYS A 93 -15.03 20.87 -5.74
CA LYS A 93 -14.89 20.79 -7.21
C LYS A 93 -13.48 21.18 -7.68
N SER A 94 -12.85 22.15 -7.02
CA SER A 94 -11.44 22.49 -7.26
C SER A 94 -10.50 21.36 -6.87
N PHE A 95 -10.77 20.65 -5.77
CA PHE A 95 -10.00 19.47 -5.38
C PHE A 95 -10.07 18.36 -6.44
N PHE A 96 -11.27 18.05 -6.97
CA PHE A 96 -11.41 17.07 -8.04
C PHE A 96 -10.71 17.48 -9.35
N ALA A 97 -10.73 18.77 -9.71
CA ALA A 97 -10.02 19.27 -10.89
C ALA A 97 -8.49 19.16 -10.73
N VAL A 98 -7.95 19.43 -9.53
CA VAL A 98 -6.53 19.22 -9.21
C VAL A 98 -6.18 17.73 -9.23
N MET A 99 -7.00 16.87 -8.65
CA MET A 99 -6.79 15.42 -8.71
C MET A 99 -6.81 14.89 -10.15
N PHE A 100 -7.69 15.40 -11.00
CA PHE A 100 -7.75 15.05 -12.42
C PHE A 100 -6.54 15.56 -13.20
N LEU A 101 -6.10 16.80 -12.94
CA LEU A 101 -4.86 17.37 -13.49
C LEU A 101 -3.63 16.56 -13.10
N LEU A 102 -3.51 16.23 -11.81
CA LEU A 102 -2.46 15.37 -11.28
C LEU A 102 -2.50 14.03 -12.02
N LYS A 103 -3.67 13.40 -12.14
CA LYS A 103 -3.87 12.13 -12.86
C LYS A 103 -3.45 12.19 -14.33
N LEU A 104 -3.66 13.32 -15.03
CA LEU A 104 -3.21 13.53 -16.41
C LEU A 104 -1.70 13.79 -16.51
N SER A 105 -1.10 14.45 -15.53
CA SER A 105 0.35 14.66 -15.46
C SER A 105 1.14 13.44 -14.98
N PHE A 106 0.47 12.47 -14.34
CA PHE A 106 1.09 11.24 -13.83
C PHE A 106 0.91 10.09 -14.82
N ASN A 107 1.82 10.02 -15.78
CA ASN A 107 1.99 8.84 -16.60
C ASN A 107 2.92 7.87 -15.85
N TRP A 108 2.38 7.16 -14.84
CA TRP A 108 3.09 5.99 -14.32
C TRP A 108 3.41 5.11 -15.54
N LYS A 109 4.71 4.83 -15.78
CA LYS A 109 5.10 3.87 -16.82
C LYS A 109 4.35 2.58 -16.51
N LYS A 110 3.36 2.24 -17.34
CA LYS A 110 2.47 1.13 -17.04
C LYS A 110 3.24 -0.17 -17.23
N TYR A 111 3.33 -0.96 -16.17
CA TYR A 111 3.71 -2.36 -16.29
C TYR A 111 2.42 -3.17 -16.43
N ASN A 112 2.05 -3.47 -17.67
CA ASN A 112 0.74 -4.04 -17.99
C ASN A 112 0.71 -5.57 -18.06
N TYR A 113 1.86 -6.24 -17.92
CA TYR A 113 1.95 -7.64 -18.30
C TYR A 113 2.42 -8.53 -17.14
N ILE A 114 1.47 -9.30 -16.61
CA ILE A 114 1.77 -10.51 -15.86
C ILE A 114 1.63 -11.64 -16.87
N ASP A 115 2.69 -12.39 -17.11
CA ASP A 115 2.68 -13.54 -18.02
C ASP A 115 1.71 -14.64 -17.54
N GLU A 116 1.22 -15.46 -18.48
CA GLU A 116 0.24 -16.50 -18.21
C GLU A 116 0.74 -17.55 -17.20
N GLU A 117 2.04 -17.83 -17.22
CA GLU A 117 2.68 -18.75 -16.28
C GLU A 117 2.57 -18.22 -14.85
N THR A 118 2.97 -16.96 -14.61
CA THR A 118 2.81 -16.29 -13.32
C THR A 118 1.35 -16.27 -12.87
N ILE A 119 0.41 -15.98 -13.79
CA ILE A 119 -1.04 -16.02 -13.50
C ILE A 119 -1.45 -17.42 -13.03
N ASN A 120 -0.99 -18.47 -13.70
CA ASN A 120 -1.32 -19.86 -13.37
C ASN A 120 -0.73 -20.28 -12.02
N ILE A 121 0.52 -19.90 -11.72
CA ILE A 121 1.15 -20.14 -10.42
C ILE A 121 0.32 -19.46 -9.32
N ILE A 122 0.05 -18.16 -9.44
CA ILE A 122 -0.70 -17.41 -8.43
C ILE A 122 -2.10 -18.02 -8.18
N LYS A 123 -2.83 -18.36 -9.24
CA LYS A 123 -4.16 -18.98 -9.13
C LYS A 123 -4.08 -20.36 -8.47
N THR A 124 -3.05 -21.16 -8.79
CA THR A 124 -2.85 -22.48 -8.20
C THR A 124 -2.62 -22.38 -6.70
N PHE A 125 -1.71 -21.50 -6.27
CA PHE A 125 -1.43 -21.25 -4.86
C PHE A 125 -2.69 -20.72 -4.14
N SER A 126 -3.47 -19.85 -4.79
CA SER A 126 -4.69 -19.33 -4.17
C SER A 126 -5.78 -20.39 -3.99
N ARG A 127 -5.95 -21.30 -4.94
CA ARG A 127 -6.85 -22.47 -4.81
C ARG A 127 -6.43 -23.41 -3.68
N LYS A 128 -5.13 -23.48 -3.38
CA LYS A 128 -4.57 -24.28 -2.27
C LYS A 128 -4.67 -23.60 -0.91
N GLY A 129 -5.40 -22.50 -0.79
CA GLY A 129 -5.63 -21.86 0.51
C GLY A 129 -4.57 -20.82 0.87
N LEU A 130 -3.88 -20.24 -0.12
CA LEU A 130 -2.92 -19.16 0.10
C LEU A 130 -3.45 -17.80 -0.39
N ALA A 131 -3.10 -16.76 0.33
CA ALA A 131 -3.36 -15.38 -0.05
C ALA A 131 -2.09 -14.73 -0.58
N LEU A 132 -2.19 -14.14 -1.78
CA LEU A 132 -1.10 -13.38 -2.39
C LEU A 132 -0.87 -12.09 -1.62
N HIS A 133 0.38 -11.76 -1.37
CA HIS A 133 0.84 -10.64 -0.56
C HIS A 133 1.96 -9.87 -1.30
N GLY A 134 2.60 -8.94 -0.60
CA GLY A 134 3.75 -8.19 -1.12
C GLY A 134 3.43 -7.29 -2.31
N SER A 135 4.45 -6.93 -3.08
CA SER A 135 4.33 -6.07 -4.26
C SER A 135 3.56 -6.75 -5.40
N MET A 136 3.65 -8.08 -5.53
CA MET A 136 2.85 -8.83 -6.53
C MET A 136 1.34 -8.68 -6.27
N SER A 137 0.90 -8.63 -5.00
CA SER A 137 -0.51 -8.35 -4.70
C SER A 137 -0.96 -6.94 -5.13
N ILE A 138 -0.04 -5.96 -5.13
CA ILE A 138 -0.32 -4.59 -5.58
C ILE A 138 -0.48 -4.59 -7.10
N LEU A 139 0.46 -5.22 -7.83
CA LEU A 139 0.41 -5.42 -9.27
C LEU A 139 -0.89 -6.15 -9.69
N TRP A 140 -1.21 -7.27 -9.05
CA TRP A 140 -2.47 -8.01 -9.30
C TRP A 140 -3.73 -7.14 -9.07
N SER A 141 -3.68 -6.28 -8.05
CA SER A 141 -4.81 -5.45 -7.67
C SER A 141 -4.99 -4.20 -8.54
N ASN A 142 -3.97 -3.74 -9.27
CA ASN A 142 -4.00 -2.49 -10.04
C ASN A 142 -3.38 -2.66 -11.42
N SER A 143 -4.18 -2.50 -12.48
CA SER A 143 -3.72 -2.62 -13.87
C SER A 143 -2.73 -1.54 -14.30
N ASN A 144 -2.58 -0.47 -13.52
CA ASN A 144 -1.66 0.64 -13.77
C ASN A 144 -0.43 0.64 -12.84
N PHE A 145 -0.09 -0.50 -12.23
CA PHE A 145 1.11 -0.60 -11.41
C PHE A 145 2.37 -0.32 -12.25
N TYR A 146 3.34 0.35 -11.64
CA TYR A 146 4.38 1.06 -12.39
C TYR A 146 5.66 0.25 -12.66
N ARG A 147 5.75 -0.96 -12.10
CA ARG A 147 6.92 -1.83 -12.17
C ARG A 147 6.55 -3.31 -12.15
N LYS A 148 7.49 -4.16 -12.57
CA LYS A 148 7.43 -5.61 -12.34
C LYS A 148 7.60 -5.90 -10.84
N ALA A 149 6.91 -6.90 -10.32
CA ALA A 149 7.17 -7.44 -8.99
C ALA A 149 8.27 -8.50 -9.08
N ASN A 150 9.26 -8.44 -8.18
CA ASN A 150 10.43 -9.32 -8.20
C ASN A 150 10.10 -10.73 -7.67
N ASP A 151 9.30 -10.79 -6.60
CA ASP A 151 8.99 -12.02 -5.88
C ASP A 151 7.46 -12.19 -5.70
N MET A 152 7.03 -13.42 -5.47
CA MET A 152 5.65 -13.77 -5.13
C MET A 152 5.53 -14.21 -3.67
N ASP A 153 5.01 -13.33 -2.83
CA ASP A 153 4.81 -13.63 -1.41
C ASP A 153 3.41 -14.19 -1.16
N PHE A 154 3.30 -15.24 -0.35
CA PHE A 154 2.05 -15.84 0.05
C PHE A 154 1.94 -15.97 1.57
N ILE A 155 0.72 -15.87 2.08
CA ILE A 155 0.37 -16.14 3.48
C ILE A 155 -0.66 -17.26 3.50
N SER A 156 -0.54 -18.18 4.45
CA SER A 156 -1.53 -19.24 4.61
C SER A 156 -2.85 -18.72 5.18
N MET A 157 -3.96 -19.14 4.57
CA MET A 157 -5.31 -18.85 5.08
C MET A 157 -5.78 -19.89 6.12
N SER A 158 -5.01 -20.97 6.35
CA SER A 158 -5.35 -22.05 7.29
C SER A 158 -4.17 -22.41 8.21
N ILE A 159 -4.48 -22.99 9.37
CA ILE A 159 -3.49 -23.53 10.32
C ILE A 159 -3.04 -24.93 9.92
N SER A 160 -3.89 -25.68 9.22
CA SER A 160 -3.56 -27.02 8.73
C SER A 160 -2.73 -26.92 7.44
N ASN A 161 -1.52 -26.35 7.52
CA ASN A 161 -0.54 -26.34 6.42
C ASN A 161 -0.12 -27.76 5.98
N LYS A 162 -0.61 -28.80 6.67
CA LYS A 162 -0.40 -30.22 6.41
C LYS A 162 -0.67 -30.63 4.95
N TYR A 163 -1.62 -29.97 4.28
CA TYR A 163 -1.95 -30.27 2.88
C TYR A 163 -1.20 -29.39 1.87
N LEU A 164 -0.67 -28.25 2.30
CA LEU A 164 0.04 -27.34 1.40
C LEU A 164 1.34 -27.99 0.91
N LEU A 165 2.09 -28.63 1.79
CA LEU A 165 3.43 -29.16 1.52
C LEU A 165 3.41 -30.46 0.73
N ASN A 166 2.51 -31.37 1.11
CA ASN A 166 2.32 -32.62 0.39
C ASN A 166 1.81 -32.34 -1.03
N ASP A 167 0.96 -31.33 -1.23
CA ASP A 167 0.45 -30.97 -2.56
C ASP A 167 1.43 -30.11 -3.39
N LEU A 168 2.33 -29.34 -2.78
CA LEU A 168 3.33 -28.56 -3.53
C LEU A 168 4.36 -29.48 -4.21
N SER A 169 4.70 -30.61 -3.60
CA SER A 169 5.49 -31.67 -4.25
C SER A 169 4.77 -32.31 -5.45
N LEU A 170 3.43 -32.23 -5.49
CA LEU A 170 2.60 -32.68 -6.61
C LEU A 170 2.51 -31.65 -7.74
N LEU A 171 3.12 -30.47 -7.62
CA LEU A 171 3.18 -29.49 -8.72
C LEU A 171 3.97 -29.99 -9.95
N LYS A 172 4.58 -31.20 -9.90
CA LYS A 172 5.21 -31.93 -11.01
C LYS A 172 5.88 -30.97 -12.01
N ASN A 173 6.80 -30.17 -11.51
CA ASN A 173 7.63 -29.32 -12.35
C ASN A 173 9.08 -29.72 -12.08
N ASP A 174 9.76 -30.18 -13.12
CA ASP A 174 11.12 -30.69 -13.06
C ASP A 174 12.13 -29.62 -12.58
N ASN A 175 11.74 -28.34 -12.62
CA ASN A 175 12.52 -27.19 -12.17
C ASN A 175 12.17 -26.68 -10.76
N LEU A 176 11.32 -27.40 -10.00
CA LEU A 176 10.95 -26.98 -8.65
C LEU A 176 12.12 -27.18 -7.68
N LYS A 177 12.69 -26.08 -7.18
CA LYS A 177 13.63 -26.11 -6.04
C LYS A 177 12.91 -25.65 -4.78
N ILE A 178 12.99 -26.45 -3.73
CA ILE A 178 12.38 -26.15 -2.43
C ILE A 178 13.50 -25.99 -1.41
N GLU A 179 13.63 -24.80 -0.84
CA GLU A 179 14.42 -24.56 0.36
C GLU A 179 13.45 -24.38 1.53
N MET A 180 13.53 -25.31 2.49
CA MET A 180 12.66 -25.32 3.66
C MET A 180 13.45 -24.91 4.89
N ASP A 181 13.00 -23.84 5.53
CA ASP A 181 13.15 -23.69 6.97
C ASP A 181 11.82 -24.14 7.59
N ASN A 182 11.83 -24.66 8.81
CA ASN A 182 10.67 -25.30 9.46
C ASN A 182 9.38 -24.45 9.49
N ILE A 183 9.48 -23.15 9.18
CA ILE A 183 8.41 -22.14 9.25
C ILE A 183 8.32 -21.30 7.96
N PHE A 184 9.35 -21.30 7.11
CA PHE A 184 9.40 -20.51 5.88
C PHE A 184 9.67 -21.40 4.68
N TYR A 185 8.94 -21.17 3.59
CA TYR A 185 9.13 -21.91 2.35
C TYR A 185 9.61 -20.94 1.30
N LYS A 186 10.83 -21.17 0.83
CA LYS A 186 11.36 -20.51 -0.35
C LYS A 186 11.32 -21.52 -1.49
N LEU A 187 10.60 -21.16 -2.53
CA LEU A 187 10.35 -22.01 -3.68
C LEU A 187 10.89 -21.26 -4.90
N ALA A 188 11.60 -21.97 -5.77
CA ALA A 188 11.88 -21.50 -7.12
C ALA A 188 11.14 -22.42 -8.10
N ILE A 189 10.26 -21.83 -8.91
CA ILE A 189 9.58 -22.52 -10.01
C ILE A 189 10.01 -21.80 -11.28
N ASN A 190 10.82 -22.46 -12.11
CA ASN A 190 11.48 -21.82 -13.24
C ASN A 190 12.27 -20.58 -12.76
N ASP A 191 12.04 -19.41 -13.36
CA ASP A 191 12.69 -18.15 -12.97
C ASP A 191 11.95 -17.39 -11.84
N HIS A 192 10.88 -17.97 -11.30
CA HIS A 192 10.04 -17.31 -10.31
C HIS A 192 10.44 -17.68 -8.88
N LYS A 193 10.71 -16.64 -8.07
CA LYS A 193 10.92 -16.75 -6.62
C LYS A 193 9.59 -16.60 -5.91
N ILE A 194 9.25 -17.60 -5.09
CA ILE A 194 8.03 -17.67 -4.32
C ILE A 194 8.38 -17.85 -2.84
N GLU A 195 7.80 -17.02 -1.98
CA GLU A 195 7.96 -17.13 -0.53
C GLU A 195 6.61 -17.41 0.13
N ILE A 196 6.54 -18.40 1.00
CA ILE A 196 5.35 -18.68 1.83
C ILE A 196 5.67 -18.39 3.29
N LEU A 197 5.04 -17.33 3.80
CA LEU A 197 5.16 -16.88 5.19
C LEU A 197 4.13 -17.61 6.06
N GLN A 198 4.39 -18.87 6.42
CA GLN A 198 3.49 -19.62 7.31
C GLN A 198 3.26 -19.02 8.70
N PRO A 199 4.24 -18.35 9.37
CA PRO A 199 3.99 -17.84 10.71
C PRO A 199 3.02 -16.67 10.70
N LYS A 200 2.91 -15.96 9.57
CA LYS A 200 2.07 -14.78 9.43
C LYS A 200 0.59 -15.16 9.49
N LEU A 201 -0.21 -14.39 10.23
CA LEU A 201 -1.65 -14.65 10.37
C LEU A 201 -2.49 -14.01 9.26
N PHE A 202 -3.48 -14.76 8.79
CA PHE A 202 -4.47 -14.27 7.85
C PHE A 202 -5.67 -13.64 8.56
N ALA A 203 -5.75 -12.31 8.52
CA ALA A 203 -6.88 -11.55 9.04
C ALA A 203 -8.00 -11.41 8.00
N ALA A 204 -8.88 -12.40 7.87
CA ALA A 204 -9.84 -12.55 6.76
C ALA A 204 -10.59 -11.26 6.37
N LYS A 205 -11.01 -10.44 7.35
CA LYS A 205 -11.71 -9.16 7.12
C LYS A 205 -10.91 -8.16 6.27
N PHE A 206 -9.59 -8.27 6.24
CA PHE A 206 -8.67 -7.37 5.53
C PHE A 206 -8.20 -7.91 4.19
N PHE A 207 -8.71 -9.06 3.77
CA PHE A 207 -8.46 -9.64 2.46
C PHE A 207 -9.75 -9.64 1.63
N ARG A 208 -9.59 -9.74 0.31
CA ARG A 208 -10.68 -9.85 -0.66
C ARG A 208 -10.27 -10.77 -1.80
N LYS A 209 -11.24 -11.42 -2.43
CA LYS A 209 -11.02 -12.20 -3.65
C LYS A 209 -11.09 -11.26 -4.87
N LYS A 210 -10.10 -11.32 -5.76
CA LYS A 210 -10.06 -10.59 -7.05
C LYS A 210 -9.51 -11.52 -8.13
N ASN A 211 -10.28 -11.77 -9.18
CA ASN A 211 -9.92 -12.67 -10.28
C ASN A 211 -9.44 -14.04 -9.78
N ASP A 212 -10.21 -14.62 -8.85
CA ASP A 212 -9.94 -15.88 -8.17
C ASP A 212 -8.74 -15.94 -7.21
N VAL A 213 -8.09 -14.81 -6.96
CA VAL A 213 -6.96 -14.73 -6.03
C VAL A 213 -7.32 -13.93 -4.79
N PHE A 214 -7.01 -14.47 -3.61
CA PHE A 214 -7.11 -13.72 -2.36
C PHE A 214 -5.96 -12.73 -2.23
N ILE A 215 -6.29 -11.45 -2.10
CA ILE A 215 -5.33 -10.35 -1.96
C ILE A 215 -5.71 -9.42 -0.79
N PRO A 216 -4.73 -8.74 -0.16
CA PRO A 216 -5.01 -7.74 0.87
C PRO A 216 -5.81 -6.55 0.32
N LYS A 217 -6.68 -5.99 1.15
CA LYS A 217 -7.34 -4.71 0.92
C LYS A 217 -6.32 -3.58 1.01
N LEU A 218 -6.66 -2.42 0.42
CA LEU A 218 -5.78 -1.26 0.36
C LEU A 218 -5.18 -0.86 1.72
N THR A 219 -5.99 -0.79 2.78
CA THR A 219 -5.49 -0.37 4.10
C THR A 219 -4.46 -1.34 4.65
N TRP A 220 -4.58 -2.63 4.33
CA TRP A 220 -3.61 -3.66 4.71
C TRP A 220 -2.34 -3.53 3.88
N GLN A 221 -2.44 -3.31 2.56
CA GLN A 221 -1.29 -3.01 1.70
C GLN A 221 -0.50 -1.78 2.18
N ILE A 222 -1.20 -0.72 2.61
CA ILE A 222 -0.57 0.48 3.18
C ILE A 222 0.15 0.14 4.50
N ALA A 223 -0.53 -0.54 5.43
CA ALA A 223 0.05 -0.94 6.71
C ALA A 223 1.30 -1.83 6.53
N MET A 224 1.26 -2.77 5.58
CA MET A 224 2.41 -3.60 5.20
C MET A 224 3.60 -2.75 4.75
N LYS A 225 3.36 -1.75 3.89
CA LYS A 225 4.45 -0.89 3.39
C LYS A 225 5.06 -0.02 4.48
N TYR A 226 4.27 0.48 5.44
CA TYR A 226 4.82 1.15 6.62
C TYR A 226 5.70 0.22 7.47
N VAL A 227 5.22 -0.98 7.81
CA VAL A 227 6.01 -1.95 8.57
C VAL A 227 7.29 -2.32 7.81
N GLN A 228 7.21 -2.56 6.50
CA GLN A 228 8.36 -2.84 5.66
C GLN A 228 9.39 -1.70 5.69
N ILE A 229 8.94 -0.44 5.56
CA ILE A 229 9.83 0.73 5.65
C ILE A 229 10.47 0.80 7.04
N PHE A 230 9.71 0.64 8.11
CA PHE A 230 10.24 0.66 9.48
C PHE A 230 11.30 -0.43 9.67
N ASP A 231 11.00 -1.68 9.28
CA ASP A 231 11.95 -2.78 9.36
C ASP A 231 13.21 -2.51 8.51
N CYS A 232 13.09 -1.81 7.37
CA CYS A 232 14.24 -1.44 6.55
C CYS A 232 15.14 -0.39 7.19
N VAL A 233 14.58 0.53 8.00
CA VAL A 233 15.37 1.56 8.68
C VAL A 233 16.32 0.96 9.71
N PHE A 234 15.97 -0.17 10.33
CA PHE A 234 16.70 -0.76 11.44
C PHE A 234 17.49 -2.03 11.10
N ASN A 235 17.21 -2.70 9.99
CA ASN A 235 17.96 -3.90 9.59
C ASN A 235 19.21 -3.54 8.77
N VAL A 236 20.37 -3.98 9.27
CA VAL A 236 21.66 -3.86 8.57
C VAL A 236 21.67 -4.79 7.35
N GLY A 237 22.14 -4.30 6.20
CA GLY A 237 22.32 -5.11 4.98
C GLY A 237 21.14 -5.10 3.99
N ILE A 238 20.08 -4.34 4.24
CA ILE A 238 19.01 -4.16 3.26
C ILE A 238 19.45 -3.23 2.13
N SER A 239 19.24 -3.66 0.88
CA SER A 239 19.52 -2.84 -0.31
C SER A 239 18.72 -1.54 -0.30
N GLN A 240 19.36 -0.42 -0.63
CA GLN A 240 18.70 0.88 -0.81
C GLN A 240 17.57 0.84 -1.85
N GLU A 241 17.70 -0.02 -2.86
CA GLU A 241 16.66 -0.24 -3.87
C GLU A 241 15.34 -0.74 -3.27
N LYS A 242 15.39 -1.73 -2.35
CA LYS A 242 14.21 -2.23 -1.64
C LYS A 242 13.51 -1.16 -0.81
N ILE A 243 14.27 -0.24 -0.21
CA ILE A 243 13.76 0.91 0.53
C ILE A 243 13.02 1.85 -0.43
N LYS A 244 13.70 2.23 -1.52
CA LYS A 244 13.16 3.08 -2.58
C LYS A 244 11.86 2.52 -3.15
N GLU A 245 11.84 1.24 -3.53
CA GLU A 245 10.65 0.56 -4.03
C GLU A 245 9.50 0.58 -3.02
N SER A 246 9.80 0.36 -1.73
CA SER A 246 8.78 0.36 -0.68
C SER A 246 8.13 1.74 -0.51
N VAL A 247 8.92 2.80 -0.59
CA VAL A 247 8.45 4.20 -0.54
C VAL A 247 7.61 4.55 -1.77
N ILE A 248 8.04 4.16 -2.96
CA ILE A 248 7.30 4.44 -4.20
C ILE A 248 6.01 3.61 -4.26
N ASP A 249 6.02 2.34 -3.83
CA ASP A 249 4.82 1.51 -3.71
C ASP A 249 3.81 2.13 -2.73
N LEU A 250 4.27 2.66 -1.60
CA LEU A 250 3.42 3.38 -0.66
C LEU A 250 2.81 4.64 -1.28
N ALA A 251 3.60 5.43 -2.02
CA ALA A 251 3.11 6.58 -2.76
C ALA A 251 2.05 6.18 -3.80
N PHE A 252 2.29 5.12 -4.57
CA PHE A 252 1.34 4.59 -5.54
C PHE A 252 0.00 4.23 -4.89
N LEU A 253 0.03 3.47 -3.79
CA LEU A 253 -1.20 3.08 -3.05
C LEU A 253 -2.01 4.28 -2.55
N LEU A 254 -1.33 5.40 -2.26
CA LEU A 254 -1.96 6.60 -1.73
C LEU A 254 -2.38 7.60 -2.81
N THR A 255 -2.02 7.39 -4.08
CA THR A 255 -2.19 8.37 -5.16
C THR A 255 -3.66 8.61 -5.52
N ASP A 256 -4.45 7.54 -5.69
CA ASP A 256 -5.81 7.63 -6.24
C ASP A 256 -6.93 7.36 -5.24
N ARG A 257 -6.62 7.26 -3.94
CA ARG A 257 -7.57 6.73 -2.95
C ARG A 257 -7.68 7.58 -1.70
N ILE A 258 -8.92 7.88 -1.32
CA ILE A 258 -9.24 8.43 0.00
C ILE A 258 -9.04 7.31 1.01
N VAL A 259 -8.13 7.53 1.96
CA VAL A 259 -7.84 6.56 3.02
C VAL A 259 -8.24 7.17 4.36
N TYR A 260 -9.26 6.59 5.00
CA TYR A 260 -9.71 7.02 6.31
C TYR A 260 -8.72 6.60 7.39
N SER A 261 -8.27 7.55 8.22
CA SER A 261 -7.19 7.31 9.20
C SER A 261 -7.56 6.28 10.27
N LYS A 262 -8.81 6.24 10.75
CA LYS A 262 -9.24 5.24 11.75
C LYS A 262 -9.08 3.80 11.25
N ASN A 263 -9.28 3.57 9.95
CA ASN A 263 -9.10 2.25 9.36
C ASN A 263 -7.62 1.88 9.25
N ILE A 264 -6.73 2.86 9.05
CA ILE A 264 -5.28 2.62 8.98
C ILE A 264 -4.75 2.15 10.34
N ILE A 265 -5.08 2.83 11.44
CA ILE A 265 -4.57 2.48 12.79
C ILE A 265 -4.91 1.04 13.15
N LYS A 266 -6.19 0.67 13.05
CA LYS A 266 -6.65 -0.70 13.31
C LYS A 266 -5.98 -1.73 12.40
N THR A 267 -5.80 -1.38 11.12
CA THR A 267 -5.13 -2.28 10.17
C THR A 267 -3.65 -2.43 10.49
N PHE A 268 -2.99 -1.34 10.91
CA PHE A 268 -1.60 -1.34 11.33
C PHE A 268 -1.39 -2.22 12.55
N ILE A 269 -2.23 -2.08 13.58
CA ILE A 269 -2.21 -2.95 14.77
C ILE A 269 -2.26 -4.43 14.37
N LEU A 270 -3.27 -4.82 13.59
CA LEU A 270 -3.45 -6.22 13.20
C LEU A 270 -2.32 -6.74 12.30
N ASN A 271 -1.78 -5.89 11.42
CA ASN A 271 -0.61 -6.24 10.61
C ASN A 271 0.65 -6.35 11.48
N SER A 272 0.86 -5.51 12.49
CA SER A 272 1.98 -5.61 13.43
C SER A 272 1.93 -6.92 14.23
N LEU A 273 0.74 -7.28 14.75
CA LEU A 273 0.52 -8.58 15.39
C LEU A 273 0.78 -9.73 14.43
N SER A 274 0.32 -9.61 13.18
CA SER A 274 0.59 -10.62 12.16
C SER A 274 2.10 -10.77 11.87
N ASN A 275 2.90 -9.71 11.95
CA ASN A 275 4.35 -9.75 11.73
C ASN A 275 5.15 -10.13 12.98
N LEU A 276 4.58 -10.00 14.19
CA LEU A 276 5.19 -10.49 15.44
C LEU A 276 5.66 -11.94 15.29
N PHE A 277 4.83 -12.81 14.71
CA PHE A 277 5.18 -14.23 14.59
C PHE A 277 6.36 -14.46 13.65
N VAL A 278 6.40 -13.75 12.52
CA VAL A 278 7.56 -13.80 11.61
C VAL A 278 8.83 -13.42 12.39
N LYS A 279 8.79 -12.30 13.11
CA LYS A 279 9.91 -11.77 13.90
C LYS A 279 10.33 -12.71 15.03
N TYR A 280 9.37 -13.31 15.72
CA TYR A 280 9.61 -14.30 16.78
C TYR A 280 10.41 -15.49 16.25
N PHE A 281 10.12 -15.95 15.04
CA PHE A 281 10.78 -17.12 14.47
C PHE A 281 12.09 -16.81 13.75
N THR A 282 12.25 -15.62 13.17
CA THR A 282 13.48 -15.25 12.45
C THR A 282 14.54 -14.56 13.32
N ASN A 283 14.24 -14.25 14.59
CA ASN A 283 15.11 -13.43 15.45
C ASN A 283 15.48 -12.07 14.83
N ASN A 284 14.59 -11.49 14.01
CA ASN A 284 14.88 -10.21 13.36
C ASN A 284 14.72 -9.05 14.35
N ALA A 285 15.61 -8.08 14.26
CA ALA A 285 15.53 -6.83 15.02
C ALA A 285 14.18 -6.13 14.77
N THR A 286 13.65 -5.53 15.83
CA THR A 286 12.40 -4.77 15.80
C THR A 286 12.66 -3.30 16.06
N TYR A 287 11.69 -2.47 15.67
CA TYR A 287 11.69 -1.06 16.02
C TYR A 287 10.90 -0.83 17.31
N SER A 288 11.32 0.16 18.09
CA SER A 288 10.58 0.66 19.26
C SER A 288 10.09 2.09 19.02
N PHE A 289 8.82 2.37 19.31
CA PHE A 289 8.27 3.73 19.29
C PHE A 289 8.37 4.44 20.63
N ASP A 290 8.71 3.70 21.70
CA ASP A 290 8.94 4.26 23.04
C ASP A 290 10.39 4.68 23.26
N ASP A 291 11.29 4.22 22.39
CA ASP A 291 12.71 4.58 22.41
C ASP A 291 12.93 5.86 21.57
N GLU A 292 13.47 6.91 22.23
CA GLU A 292 13.69 8.20 21.58
C GLU A 292 14.78 8.16 20.49
N GLU A 293 15.77 7.27 20.59
CA GLU A 293 16.77 7.09 19.53
C GLU A 293 16.11 6.49 18.28
N TYR A 294 15.31 5.44 18.45
CA TYR A 294 14.59 4.80 17.35
C TYR A 294 13.61 5.78 16.69
N LYS A 295 12.86 6.51 17.51
CA LYS A 295 11.91 7.51 17.05
C LYS A 295 12.61 8.65 16.32
N SER A 296 13.74 9.14 16.83
CA SER A 296 14.56 10.16 16.16
C SER A 296 15.07 9.67 14.80
N ARG A 297 15.58 8.43 14.73
CA ARG A 297 16.03 7.81 13.48
C ARG A 297 14.92 7.67 12.44
N LEU A 298 13.73 7.22 12.85
CA LEU A 298 12.54 7.19 11.99
C LEU A 298 12.10 8.58 11.55
N ASP A 299 12.08 9.55 12.48
CA ASP A 299 11.69 10.91 12.18
C ASP A 299 12.62 11.54 11.13
N ASN A 300 13.93 11.33 11.28
CA ASN A 300 14.92 11.81 10.33
C ASN A 300 14.74 11.12 8.98
N PHE A 301 14.62 9.79 8.95
CA PHE A 301 14.38 9.03 7.72
C PHE A 301 13.14 9.51 6.97
N PHE A 302 12.01 9.72 7.67
CA PHE A 302 10.80 10.23 7.04
C PHE A 302 10.93 11.70 6.62
N LYS A 303 11.65 12.55 7.36
CA LYS A 303 11.84 13.96 7.01
C LYS A 303 12.78 14.17 5.82
N SER A 304 13.85 13.40 5.71
CA SER A 304 14.87 13.54 4.68
C SER A 304 14.75 12.47 3.58
N GLU A 305 15.03 11.21 3.88
CA GLU A 305 15.16 10.13 2.90
C GLU A 305 13.88 9.88 2.11
N VAL A 306 12.74 9.76 2.80
CA VAL A 306 11.45 9.58 2.12
C VAL A 306 11.14 10.77 1.22
N PHE A 307 11.41 12.00 1.68
CA PHE A 307 11.19 13.20 0.86
C PHE A 307 12.10 13.22 -0.38
N ASN A 308 13.38 12.87 -0.22
CA ASN A 308 14.35 12.80 -1.30
C ASN A 308 13.97 11.74 -2.35
N ILE A 309 13.67 10.51 -1.91
CA ILE A 309 13.17 9.44 -2.79
C ILE A 309 11.95 9.91 -3.58
N LEU A 310 10.98 10.52 -2.91
CA LEU A 310 9.78 11.03 -3.60
C LEU A 310 10.12 12.16 -4.57
N LYS A 311 11.00 13.09 -4.20
CA LYS A 311 11.42 14.21 -5.05
C LYS A 311 12.12 13.73 -6.32
N GLU A 312 13.09 12.82 -6.20
CA GLU A 312 13.82 12.22 -7.32
C GLU A 312 12.88 11.50 -8.31
N ASN A 313 11.77 10.96 -7.81
CA ASN A 313 10.80 10.24 -8.63
C ASN A 313 9.59 11.10 -9.03
N ASN A 314 9.64 12.43 -8.85
CA ASN A 314 8.56 13.38 -9.16
C ASN A 314 7.24 13.13 -8.38
N LEU A 315 7.34 12.57 -7.16
CA LEU A 315 6.24 12.22 -6.26
C LEU A 315 6.19 13.07 -4.98
N SER A 316 6.97 14.16 -4.89
CA SER A 316 7.06 15.00 -3.67
C SER A 316 5.71 15.54 -3.16
N TRP A 317 4.72 15.68 -4.03
CA TRP A 317 3.38 16.14 -3.70
C TRP A 317 2.65 15.22 -2.69
N ILE A 318 2.94 13.92 -2.69
CA ILE A 318 2.27 12.96 -1.80
C ILE A 318 2.93 12.83 -0.43
N TYR A 319 4.12 13.42 -0.30
CA TYR A 319 4.92 13.39 0.92
C TYR A 319 4.12 13.77 2.17
N ARG A 320 3.36 14.87 2.12
CA ARG A 320 2.55 15.34 3.26
C ARG A 320 1.56 14.27 3.74
N LYS A 321 0.97 13.50 2.83
CA LYS A 321 0.03 12.43 3.17
C LYS A 321 0.74 11.25 3.82
N ILE A 322 1.88 10.83 3.25
CA ILE A 322 2.74 9.77 3.82
C ILE A 322 3.21 10.16 5.23
N PHE A 323 3.73 11.38 5.39
CA PHE A 323 4.24 11.89 6.64
C PHE A 323 3.13 12.06 7.69
N SER A 324 1.94 12.51 7.30
CA SER A 324 0.80 12.62 8.21
C SER A 324 0.32 11.27 8.74
N ILE A 325 0.27 10.24 7.89
CA ILE A 325 -0.09 8.88 8.33
C ILE A 325 1.02 8.31 9.22
N TYR A 326 2.29 8.49 8.87
CA TYR A 326 3.44 8.15 9.71
C TYR A 326 3.30 8.74 11.11
N LYS A 327 3.12 10.07 11.22
CA LYS A 327 2.95 10.76 12.50
C LYS A 327 1.78 10.24 13.31
N LYS A 328 0.67 9.88 12.66
CA LYS A 328 -0.47 9.24 13.34
C LYS A 328 -0.11 7.86 13.87
N ILE A 329 0.64 7.06 13.14
CA ILE A 329 1.06 5.71 13.57
C ILE A 329 1.98 5.79 14.78
N VAL A 330 3.04 6.60 14.72
CA VAL A 330 4.07 6.63 15.78
C VAL A 330 3.62 7.36 17.05
N ASN A 331 2.62 8.24 16.95
CA ASN A 331 2.08 8.97 18.10
C ASN A 331 0.81 8.34 18.68
N ASP A 332 0.29 7.25 18.11
CA ASP A 332 -0.90 6.58 18.62
C ASP A 332 -0.55 5.71 19.84
N GLU A 333 -1.16 6.01 20.99
CA GLU A 333 -0.85 5.35 22.27
C GLU A 333 -1.12 3.85 22.24
N GLN A 334 -2.16 3.40 21.51
CA GLN A 334 -2.45 1.98 21.39
C GLN A 334 -1.37 1.27 20.56
N ILE A 335 -0.90 1.89 19.48
CA ILE A 335 0.18 1.35 18.66
C ILE A 335 1.49 1.27 19.46
N LYS A 336 1.83 2.31 20.22
CA LYS A 336 3.01 2.31 21.10
C LYS A 336 2.97 1.18 22.10
N ALA A 337 1.88 1.05 22.87
CA ALA A 337 1.70 -0.02 23.84
C ALA A 337 1.84 -1.41 23.21
N ILE A 338 1.24 -1.64 22.04
CA ILE A 338 1.37 -2.91 21.32
C ILE A 338 2.80 -3.15 20.84
N ASN A 339 3.48 -2.13 20.31
CA ASN A 339 4.86 -2.24 19.85
C ASN A 339 5.82 -2.53 21.01
N SER A 340 5.65 -1.85 22.15
CA SER A 340 6.38 -2.09 23.40
C SER A 340 6.24 -3.54 23.86
N ASN A 341 5.00 -4.03 23.95
CA ASN A 341 4.72 -5.41 24.34
C ASN A 341 5.32 -6.43 23.37
N ILE A 342 5.23 -6.18 22.05
CA ILE A 342 5.87 -7.01 21.03
C ILE A 342 7.37 -7.08 21.27
N ASN A 343 8.04 -5.94 21.51
CA ASN A 343 9.47 -5.89 21.74
C ASN A 343 9.87 -6.63 23.02
N ASN A 344 9.13 -6.44 24.11
CA ASN A 344 9.35 -7.13 25.38
C ASN A 344 9.20 -8.66 25.22
N LEU A 345 8.19 -9.12 24.46
CA LEU A 345 8.04 -10.55 24.17
C LEU A 345 9.21 -11.10 23.35
N LEU A 346 9.70 -10.35 22.38
CA LEU A 346 10.80 -10.79 21.53
C LEU A 346 12.15 -10.78 22.26
N GLN A 347 12.36 -9.86 23.21
CA GLN A 347 13.54 -9.83 24.07
C GLN A 347 13.55 -10.98 25.08
N ASN A 348 12.38 -11.34 25.64
CA ASN A 348 12.24 -12.42 26.62
C ASN A 348 11.91 -13.78 25.97
N LYS A 349 12.40 -14.00 24.75
CA LYS A 349 12.04 -15.19 23.94
C LYS A 349 12.40 -16.51 24.63
N ASP A 350 13.55 -16.57 25.31
CA ASP A 350 14.04 -17.80 25.96
C ASP A 350 13.14 -18.22 27.14
N ASP A 351 12.66 -17.25 27.91
CA ASP A 351 11.76 -17.54 29.04
C ASP A 351 10.37 -17.93 28.55
N LEU A 352 9.86 -17.26 27.50
CA LEU A 352 8.63 -17.71 26.81
C LEU A 352 8.76 -19.13 26.28
N TYR A 353 9.95 -19.51 25.78
CA TYR A 353 10.19 -20.86 25.30
C TYR A 353 10.18 -21.90 26.44
N LYS A 354 10.80 -21.61 27.58
CA LYS A 354 10.74 -22.49 28.77
C LYS A 354 9.30 -22.66 29.26
N GLU A 355 8.51 -21.58 29.27
CA GLU A 355 7.09 -21.65 29.60
C GLU A 355 6.32 -22.53 28.60
N LEU A 356 6.57 -22.36 27.29
CA LEU A 356 5.95 -23.18 26.25
C LEU A 356 6.28 -24.67 26.43
N LEU A 357 7.53 -25.02 26.75
CA LEU A 357 7.94 -26.41 27.04
C LEU A 357 7.24 -26.99 28.27
N SER A 358 6.95 -26.16 29.27
CA SER A 358 6.21 -26.59 30.46
C SER A 358 4.74 -26.92 30.18
N LEU A 359 4.19 -26.45 29.05
CA LEU A 359 2.80 -26.71 28.69
C LEU A 359 2.60 -28.11 28.10
N GLY A 360 3.59 -28.69 27.41
CA GLY A 360 3.46 -30.01 26.78
C GLY A 360 4.66 -30.39 25.90
N ASN A 361 4.52 -31.50 25.15
CA ASN A 361 5.60 -32.01 24.32
C ASN A 361 5.79 -31.18 23.04
N ILE A 362 6.85 -30.38 23.02
CA ILE A 362 7.29 -29.66 21.80
C ILE A 362 8.22 -30.56 21.00
N LYS A 363 7.78 -31.00 19.81
CA LYS A 363 8.60 -31.83 18.90
C LYS A 363 9.79 -31.06 18.29
N SER A 364 9.67 -29.75 18.10
CA SER A 364 10.80 -28.89 17.68
C SER A 364 10.61 -27.42 18.09
N LEU A 365 11.73 -26.72 18.32
CA LEU A 365 11.87 -25.28 18.57
C LEU A 365 11.23 -24.37 17.50
N SER A 366 11.03 -24.94 16.32
CA SER A 366 10.58 -24.26 15.12
C SER A 366 9.17 -24.67 14.71
N SER A 367 8.42 -25.32 15.60
CA SER A 367 7.04 -25.68 15.33
C SER A 367 6.10 -24.52 15.62
N LEU A 368 5.16 -24.23 14.71
CA LEU A 368 4.02 -23.36 14.99
C LEU A 368 3.03 -23.98 16.00
N LYS A 369 3.26 -25.23 16.40
CA LYS A 369 2.32 -26.04 17.17
C LYS A 369 2.99 -26.81 18.32
N ILE A 370 2.31 -26.84 19.45
CA ILE A 370 2.60 -27.71 20.60
C ILE A 370 1.71 -28.95 20.47
N TYR A 371 2.26 -30.14 20.65
CA TYR A 371 1.54 -31.40 20.52
C TYR A 371 1.32 -32.04 21.89
N PHE A 372 0.18 -32.71 22.01
CA PHE A 372 -0.24 -33.42 23.21
C PHE A 372 -0.60 -34.85 22.85
N ASP A 373 -0.38 -35.77 23.78
CA ASP A 373 -0.66 -37.18 23.55
C ASP A 373 -2.17 -37.43 23.64
N THR A 374 -2.85 -36.70 24.52
CA THR A 374 -4.30 -36.77 24.74
C THR A 374 -5.01 -35.43 24.51
N LYS A 375 -6.34 -35.45 24.37
CA LYS A 375 -7.13 -34.22 24.29
C LYS A 375 -7.18 -33.55 25.67
N GLU A 376 -7.23 -34.35 26.71
CA GLU A 376 -7.36 -33.97 28.11
C GLU A 376 -6.13 -33.17 28.57
N GLU A 377 -4.91 -33.62 28.25
CA GLU A 377 -3.68 -32.86 28.46
C GLU A 377 -3.71 -31.50 27.75
N ARG A 378 -4.20 -31.49 26.50
CA ARG A 378 -4.33 -30.25 25.73
C ARG A 378 -5.28 -29.28 26.42
N GLU A 379 -6.47 -29.73 26.86
CA GLU A 379 -7.43 -28.87 27.55
C GLU A 379 -6.86 -28.32 28.87
N LEU A 380 -6.12 -29.14 29.62
CA LEU A 380 -5.44 -28.71 30.86
C LEU A 380 -4.35 -27.67 30.60
N ALA A 381 -3.58 -27.82 29.52
CA ALA A 381 -2.60 -26.82 29.12
C ALA A 381 -3.28 -25.53 28.65
N TYR A 382 -4.34 -25.66 27.86
CA TYR A 382 -5.11 -24.53 27.34
C TYR A 382 -5.78 -23.71 28.45
N SER A 383 -6.29 -24.36 29.50
CA SER A 383 -6.91 -23.66 30.64
C SER A 383 -5.93 -22.82 31.46
N LYS A 384 -4.62 -23.10 31.36
CA LYS A 384 -3.57 -22.29 32.00
C LYS A 384 -3.27 -21.00 31.21
N ILE A 385 -3.73 -20.90 29.96
CA ILE A 385 -3.52 -19.74 29.10
C ILE A 385 -4.60 -18.69 29.39
N ILE A 386 -4.25 -17.69 30.19
CA ILE A 386 -5.16 -16.58 30.53
C ILE A 386 -5.12 -15.54 29.40
N ILE A 387 -6.30 -15.14 28.93
CA ILE A 387 -6.46 -14.15 27.84
C ILE A 387 -7.21 -12.94 28.34
N SER A 388 -6.62 -11.76 28.15
CA SER A 388 -7.29 -10.50 28.46
C SER A 388 -8.50 -10.27 27.52
N PRO A 389 -9.55 -9.56 27.97
CA PRO A 389 -10.69 -9.24 27.12
C PRO A 389 -10.32 -8.50 25.82
N ASN A 390 -9.26 -7.69 25.85
CA ASN A 390 -8.76 -6.97 24.68
C ASN A 390 -8.11 -7.91 23.67
N VAL A 391 -7.29 -8.86 24.14
CA VAL A 391 -6.71 -9.91 23.29
C VAL A 391 -7.82 -10.81 22.73
N ALA A 392 -8.83 -11.17 23.52
CA ALA A 392 -9.99 -11.94 23.04
C ALA A 392 -10.69 -11.23 21.86
N LYS A 393 -10.90 -9.91 21.94
CA LYS A 393 -11.43 -9.11 20.81
C LYS A 393 -10.50 -9.16 19.59
N LEU A 394 -9.18 -9.15 19.76
CA LEU A 394 -8.22 -9.25 18.66
C LEU A 394 -8.24 -10.63 18.00
N LEU A 395 -8.37 -11.71 18.80
CA LEU A 395 -8.46 -13.08 18.30
C LEU A 395 -9.65 -13.31 17.38
N THR A 396 -10.74 -12.53 17.51
CA THR A 396 -11.87 -12.60 16.56
C THR A 396 -11.47 -12.27 15.11
N TYR A 397 -10.36 -11.54 14.89
CA TYR A 397 -9.84 -11.29 13.54
C TYR A 397 -9.03 -12.46 12.98
N PHE A 398 -8.66 -13.42 13.84
CA PHE A 398 -7.85 -14.59 13.53
C PHE A 398 -8.58 -15.88 13.93
N PRO A 399 -9.80 -16.13 13.39
CA PRO A 399 -10.67 -17.20 13.84
C PRO A 399 -10.05 -18.60 13.73
N TYR A 400 -9.02 -18.73 12.89
CA TYR A 400 -8.34 -20.00 12.66
C TYR A 400 -7.44 -20.42 13.82
N LEU A 401 -7.00 -19.52 14.71
CA LEU A 401 -6.10 -19.80 15.85
C LEU A 401 -6.67 -20.73 16.92
N VAL A 402 -7.93 -21.11 16.80
CA VAL A 402 -8.64 -21.92 17.78
C VAL A 402 -9.21 -23.15 17.07
N ASN A 403 -8.66 -24.33 17.37
CA ASN A 403 -9.17 -25.70 17.16
C ASN A 403 -8.23 -26.63 16.38
N GLU A 404 -7.50 -27.46 17.13
CA GLU A 404 -7.22 -28.85 16.75
C GLU A 404 -7.30 -29.74 18.01
N LYS A 405 -7.71 -31.01 17.87
CA LYS A 405 -8.05 -31.87 19.03
C LYS A 405 -6.89 -32.05 20.02
N LYS A 406 -5.64 -32.15 19.56
CA LYS A 406 -4.46 -32.48 20.39
C LYS A 406 -3.29 -31.49 20.22
N GLN A 407 -3.59 -30.26 19.80
CA GLN A 407 -2.55 -29.27 19.48
C GLN A 407 -2.95 -27.88 19.95
N ILE A 408 -1.96 -27.08 20.33
CA ILE A 408 -2.11 -25.63 20.57
C ILE A 408 -1.21 -24.89 19.60
N ASP A 409 -1.74 -23.84 18.95
CA ASP A 409 -0.94 -22.98 18.09
C ASP A 409 -0.11 -22.01 18.95
N VAL A 410 1.20 -21.96 18.73
CA VAL A 410 2.13 -21.10 19.49
C VAL A 410 1.74 -19.63 19.36
N ARG A 411 1.18 -19.22 18.22
CA ARG A 411 0.75 -17.85 17.97
C ARG A 411 -0.42 -17.44 18.87
N TYR A 412 -1.29 -18.39 19.22
CA TYR A 412 -2.37 -18.15 20.19
C TYR A 412 -1.81 -17.82 21.57
N TYR A 413 -0.84 -18.60 22.03
CA TYR A 413 -0.14 -18.36 23.29
C TYR A 413 0.63 -17.03 23.26
N LEU A 414 1.38 -16.73 22.19
CA LEU A 414 2.09 -15.46 22.09
C LEU A 414 1.15 -14.25 22.14
N LEU A 415 -0.04 -14.34 21.56
CA LEU A 415 -1.06 -13.29 21.68
C LEU A 415 -1.60 -13.15 23.11
N SER A 416 -1.77 -14.26 23.84
CA SER A 416 -2.25 -14.21 25.24
C SER A 416 -1.27 -13.50 26.17
N LYS A 417 0.01 -13.46 25.81
CA LYS A 417 1.07 -12.77 26.57
C LYS A 417 1.18 -11.28 26.27
N LEU A 418 0.38 -10.75 25.34
CA LEU A 418 0.33 -9.32 25.09
C LEU A 418 -0.54 -8.62 26.14
N SER A 419 0.07 -7.74 26.94
CA SER A 419 -0.62 -6.90 27.92
C SER A 419 -1.25 -5.66 27.26
N ILE A 420 -2.40 -5.86 26.58
CA ILE A 420 -3.13 -4.83 25.80
C ILE A 420 -4.39 -4.36 26.51
#